data_AF-A0A7C6BAN5-F1
#
_entry.id   AF-A0A7C6BAN5-F1
#
_cell.length_a   1.000
_cell.length_b   1.000
_cell.length_c   1.000
_cell.angle_alpha   90.00
_cell.angle_beta   90.00
_cell.angle_gamma   90.00
#
_symmetry.space_group_name_H-M   'P 1'
#
loop_
_entity.id
_entity.type
_entity.pdbx_description
1 polymer ?
#
loop_
_entity_poly.entity_id
_entity_poly.type
_entity_poly.pdbx_seq_one_letter_code
_entity_poly.pdbx_strand_id
1 'polypeptide(L)'
;MRSDIVKKGHNRAPHRSLFRATGLTDEDFNKPFIGVANSFIEIIPGHFFLNKVSEIIKDEIKKAGCVPFEFNTIGVDDGIAMGHDGMLFSLPSREIIANSIETVMNAHKLDAMIAIPNCDKIVPGMIMGALRVNVPTVFVSGGPMAKGYTKDGEPIDLATAFEAVGKFEAGEITEEELTDIECNACPSGGSCSGMFTANSMNTLMEAMGIALPGNGTILALTTEREELYRKAARRVCEIALMGEEKSSLYNVRNILNENAIRNAFAVDMAMGGSSNTVLHMLAIAKEAEVDFNLKDINSISKRVSHIAKISPSLSTVHMQDIDRAGGVPAVMHEMNKRGDDILLDNLT
;
A
#
# COMPACT_ATOMS: atom_id res chain seq x y z
N MET A 1 -26.73 4.39 3.93
CA MET A 1 -25.59 3.43 3.99
C MET A 1 -25.71 2.47 2.82
N ARG A 2 -24.63 2.20 2.11
CA ARG A 2 -24.58 1.26 0.98
C ARG A 2 -25.01 -0.14 1.40
N SER A 3 -24.63 -0.57 2.60
CA SER A 3 -24.97 -1.89 3.14
C SER A 3 -26.45 -2.04 3.49
N ASP A 4 -27.22 -0.96 3.59
CA ASP A 4 -28.68 -1.04 3.80
C ASP A 4 -29.39 -1.83 2.70
N ILE A 5 -28.81 -1.88 1.50
CA ILE A 5 -29.28 -2.69 0.36
C ILE A 5 -29.43 -4.16 0.74
N VAL A 6 -28.54 -4.69 1.59
CA VAL A 6 -28.51 -6.10 2.03
C VAL A 6 -28.98 -6.30 3.48
N LYS A 7 -29.23 -5.22 4.23
CA LYS A 7 -29.61 -5.28 5.65
C LYS A 7 -31.06 -4.86 5.92
N LYS A 8 -31.59 -3.84 5.26
CA LYS A 8 -32.89 -3.21 5.62
C LYS A 8 -34.06 -3.78 4.81
N GLY A 9 -35.23 -3.88 5.45
CA GLY A 9 -36.46 -4.39 4.85
C GLY A 9 -36.71 -5.88 5.12
N HIS A 10 -37.98 -6.28 5.12
CA HIS A 10 -38.38 -7.67 5.39
C HIS A 10 -37.86 -8.64 4.31
N ASN A 11 -37.81 -8.20 3.05
CA ASN A 11 -37.27 -8.96 1.92
C ASN A 11 -35.76 -9.24 2.03
N ARG A 12 -35.04 -8.60 2.96
CA ARG A 12 -33.63 -8.90 3.28
C ARG A 12 -33.45 -9.91 4.41
N ALA A 13 -34.52 -10.52 4.91
CA ALA A 13 -34.42 -11.61 5.90
C ALA A 13 -33.46 -12.74 5.49
N PRO A 14 -33.42 -13.23 4.22
CA PRO A 14 -32.45 -14.25 3.80
C PRO A 14 -30.99 -13.78 3.88
N HIS A 15 -30.74 -12.50 3.64
CA HIS A 15 -29.38 -11.94 3.72
C HIS A 15 -28.96 -11.83 5.19
N ARG A 16 -29.85 -11.30 6.05
CA ARG A 16 -29.61 -11.24 7.49
C ARG A 16 -29.44 -12.62 8.12
N SER A 17 -30.13 -13.67 7.64
CA SER A 17 -29.89 -15.03 8.16
C SER A 17 -28.48 -15.54 7.87
N LEU A 18 -27.92 -15.21 6.69
CA LEU A 18 -26.53 -15.55 6.37
C LEU A 18 -25.55 -14.73 7.23
N PHE A 19 -25.79 -13.43 7.40
CA PHE A 19 -24.97 -12.60 8.30
C PHE A 19 -25.02 -13.07 9.76
N ARG A 20 -26.17 -13.56 10.24
CA ARG A 20 -26.27 -14.15 11.59
C ARG A 20 -25.44 -15.42 11.71
N ALA A 21 -25.35 -16.22 10.65
CA ALA A 21 -24.48 -17.39 10.63
C ALA A 21 -22.99 -17.02 10.73
N THR A 22 -22.60 -15.79 10.36
CA THR A 22 -21.25 -15.25 10.58
C THR A 22 -21.09 -14.56 11.94
N GLY A 23 -22.09 -14.64 12.83
CA GLY A 23 -22.05 -14.11 14.20
C GLY A 23 -22.63 -12.71 14.40
N LEU A 24 -23.26 -12.10 13.39
CA LEU A 24 -23.88 -10.77 13.56
C LEU A 24 -25.16 -10.82 14.40
N THR A 25 -25.34 -9.77 15.20
CA THR A 25 -26.52 -9.53 16.03
C THR A 25 -27.43 -8.44 15.45
N ASP A 26 -28.58 -8.20 16.10
CA ASP A 26 -29.52 -7.15 15.68
C ASP A 26 -28.90 -5.76 15.72
N GLU A 27 -28.05 -5.50 16.72
CA GLU A 27 -27.36 -4.22 16.90
C GLU A 27 -26.39 -3.94 15.75
N ASP A 28 -25.75 -4.99 15.22
CA ASP A 28 -24.74 -4.86 14.16
C ASP A 28 -25.35 -4.40 12.83
N PHE A 29 -26.61 -4.72 12.55
CA PHE A 29 -27.25 -4.29 11.31
C PHE A 29 -27.45 -2.78 11.20
N ASN A 30 -27.36 -2.05 12.32
CA ASN A 30 -27.43 -0.59 12.36
C ASN A 30 -26.07 0.10 12.20
N LYS A 31 -24.97 -0.66 12.19
CA LYS A 31 -23.61 -0.14 12.07
C LYS A 31 -23.11 -0.17 10.61
N PRO A 32 -22.13 0.67 10.23
CA PRO A 32 -21.45 0.56 8.94
C PRO A 32 -20.69 -0.76 8.82
N PHE A 33 -20.74 -1.36 7.64
CA PHE A 33 -20.00 -2.58 7.29
C PHE A 33 -18.69 -2.18 6.59
N ILE A 34 -17.55 -2.51 7.20
CA ILE A 34 -16.21 -2.14 6.70
C ILE A 34 -15.57 -3.36 6.07
N GLY A 35 -15.19 -3.26 4.79
CA GLY A 35 -14.35 -4.26 4.14
C GLY A 35 -12.91 -4.15 4.63
N VAL A 36 -12.35 -5.23 5.14
CA VAL A 36 -10.91 -5.34 5.44
C VAL A 36 -10.27 -6.16 4.32
N ALA A 37 -9.78 -5.45 3.30
CA ALA A 37 -9.17 -6.04 2.12
C ALA A 37 -7.72 -6.41 2.43
N ASN A 38 -7.46 -7.70 2.62
CA ASN A 38 -6.16 -8.23 3.03
C ASN A 38 -5.50 -8.99 1.85
N SER A 39 -4.18 -9.01 1.81
CA SER A 39 -3.38 -9.79 0.84
C SER A 39 -2.44 -10.79 1.52
N PHE A 40 -2.81 -11.28 2.71
CA PHE A 40 -2.08 -12.31 3.41
C PHE A 40 -1.80 -13.53 2.52
N ILE A 41 -0.52 -13.90 2.46
CA ILE A 41 -0.03 -15.09 1.77
C ILE A 41 1.34 -15.47 2.36
N GLU A 42 1.52 -16.75 2.71
CA GLU A 42 2.65 -17.20 3.53
C GLU A 42 3.99 -17.19 2.80
N ILE A 43 4.00 -17.36 1.47
CA ILE A 43 5.24 -17.41 0.68
C ILE A 43 5.87 -16.04 0.44
N ILE A 44 5.13 -14.95 0.69
CA ILE A 44 5.60 -13.58 0.39
C ILE A 44 6.05 -12.91 1.69
N PRO A 45 7.34 -12.57 1.86
CA PRO A 45 7.86 -11.95 3.10
C PRO A 45 7.14 -10.65 3.50
N GLY A 46 6.63 -9.91 2.53
CA GLY A 46 5.84 -8.70 2.77
C GLY A 46 4.42 -8.93 3.28
N HIS A 47 3.92 -10.16 3.26
CA HIS A 47 2.50 -10.47 3.48
C HIS A 47 2.21 -11.60 4.47
N PHE A 48 3.19 -12.47 4.78
CA PHE A 48 2.97 -13.65 5.64
C PHE A 48 2.49 -13.33 7.06
N PHE A 49 2.60 -12.07 7.52
CA PHE A 49 2.17 -11.65 8.85
C PHE A 49 0.85 -10.86 8.82
N LEU A 50 0.27 -10.58 7.65
CA LEU A 50 -0.89 -9.70 7.52
C LEU A 50 -2.19 -10.31 8.07
N ASN A 51 -2.24 -11.62 8.30
CA ASN A 51 -3.32 -12.25 9.07
C ASN A 51 -3.40 -11.66 10.50
N LYS A 52 -2.26 -11.40 11.14
CA LYS A 52 -2.19 -10.78 12.47
C LYS A 52 -2.49 -9.29 12.44
N VAL A 53 -2.05 -8.60 11.39
CA VAL A 53 -2.42 -7.19 11.15
C VAL A 53 -3.93 -7.04 11.00
N SER A 54 -4.56 -7.94 10.26
CA SER A 54 -6.02 -7.95 10.11
C SER A 54 -6.75 -8.20 11.44
N GLU A 55 -6.26 -9.09 12.31
CA GLU A 55 -6.81 -9.27 13.66
C GLU A 55 -6.82 -7.94 14.44
N ILE A 56 -5.72 -7.19 14.42
CA ILE A 56 -5.58 -5.86 15.06
C ILE A 56 -6.58 -4.85 14.47
N ILE A 57 -6.63 -4.75 13.14
CA ILE A 57 -7.51 -3.80 12.44
C ILE A 57 -8.98 -4.10 12.73
N LYS A 58 -9.39 -5.38 12.67
CA LYS A 58 -10.77 -5.78 12.95
C LYS A 58 -11.17 -5.49 14.39
N ASP A 59 -10.29 -5.74 15.35
CA ASP A 59 -10.53 -5.40 16.76
C ASP A 59 -10.77 -3.90 16.93
N GLU A 60 -9.92 -3.06 16.31
CA GLU A 60 -10.05 -1.60 16.38
C GLU A 60 -11.31 -1.09 15.68
N ILE A 61 -11.70 -1.66 14.53
CA ILE A 61 -12.94 -1.31 13.82
C ILE A 61 -14.17 -1.60 14.71
N LYS A 62 -14.18 -2.74 15.42
CA LYS A 62 -15.27 -3.08 16.35
C LYS A 62 -15.35 -2.08 17.50
N LYS A 63 -14.21 -1.73 18.10
CA LYS A 63 -14.12 -0.71 19.17
C LYS A 63 -14.61 0.66 18.70
N ALA A 64 -14.35 1.00 17.44
CA ALA A 64 -14.81 2.24 16.81
C ALA A 64 -16.29 2.21 16.37
N GLY A 65 -17.05 1.16 16.70
CA GLY A 65 -18.50 1.11 16.48
C GLY A 65 -18.93 0.67 15.07
N CYS A 66 -18.02 0.07 14.30
CA CYS A 66 -18.30 -0.48 12.97
C CYS A 66 -18.20 -2.01 12.94
N VAL A 67 -18.64 -2.64 11.86
CA VAL A 67 -18.59 -4.11 11.69
C VAL A 67 -17.58 -4.47 10.60
N PRO A 68 -16.44 -5.10 10.95
CA PRO A 68 -15.46 -5.49 9.96
C PRO A 68 -15.80 -6.83 9.29
N PHE A 69 -15.58 -6.90 7.99
CA PHE A 69 -15.57 -8.14 7.20
C PHE A 69 -14.25 -8.25 6.45
N GLU A 70 -13.39 -9.14 6.90
CA GLU A 70 -12.16 -9.46 6.17
C GLU A 70 -12.44 -10.33 4.95
N PHE A 71 -11.77 -9.99 3.86
CA PHE A 71 -11.65 -10.83 2.69
C PHE A 71 -10.24 -10.72 2.13
N ASN A 72 -9.81 -11.76 1.42
CA ASN A 72 -8.48 -11.83 0.85
C ASN A 72 -8.48 -11.64 -0.66
N THR A 73 -7.33 -11.20 -1.17
CA THR A 73 -6.94 -11.27 -2.58
C THR A 73 -5.61 -12.02 -2.71
N ILE A 74 -5.27 -12.43 -3.94
CA ILE A 74 -3.99 -13.07 -4.25
C ILE A 74 -2.82 -12.08 -4.16
N GLY A 75 -1.59 -12.61 -4.17
CA GLY A 75 -0.36 -11.85 -4.35
C GLY A 75 0.70 -12.68 -5.07
N VAL A 76 1.66 -12.01 -5.69
CA VAL A 76 2.87 -12.60 -6.29
C VAL A 76 4.08 -11.86 -5.74
N ASP A 77 5.14 -12.59 -5.40
CA ASP A 77 6.42 -12.00 -5.01
C ASP A 77 7.30 -11.87 -6.26
N ASP A 78 7.55 -10.63 -6.67
CA ASP A 78 8.38 -10.36 -7.85
C ASP A 78 9.83 -10.84 -7.64
N GLY A 79 10.37 -10.75 -6.42
CA GLY A 79 11.72 -11.20 -6.11
C GLY A 79 11.90 -12.71 -6.29
N ILE A 80 10.94 -13.50 -5.79
CA ILE A 80 10.94 -14.96 -5.96
C ILE A 80 10.68 -15.34 -7.43
N ALA A 81 9.79 -14.62 -8.13
CA ALA A 81 9.44 -14.92 -9.51
C ALA A 81 10.53 -14.51 -10.53
N MET A 82 11.54 -13.73 -10.11
CA MET A 82 12.63 -13.27 -10.99
C MET A 82 13.47 -14.44 -11.49
N GLY A 83 13.88 -14.37 -12.76
CA GLY A 83 14.81 -15.34 -13.36
C GLY A 83 14.17 -16.61 -13.93
N HIS A 84 12.83 -16.75 -13.88
CA HIS A 84 12.12 -17.88 -14.51
C HIS A 84 10.75 -17.48 -15.07
N ASP A 85 10.00 -18.45 -15.60
CA ASP A 85 8.70 -18.27 -16.28
C ASP A 85 7.57 -17.71 -15.39
N GLY A 86 7.73 -17.79 -14.06
CA GLY A 86 6.81 -17.23 -13.08
C GLY A 86 6.63 -15.72 -13.21
N MET A 87 7.66 -15.01 -13.70
CA MET A 87 7.60 -13.57 -13.92
C MET A 87 6.48 -13.16 -14.90
N LEU A 88 6.05 -14.05 -15.79
CA LEU A 88 4.92 -13.82 -16.72
C LEU A 88 3.58 -13.60 -15.98
N PHE A 89 3.49 -13.99 -14.71
CA PHE A 89 2.29 -13.87 -13.88
C PHE A 89 2.31 -12.65 -12.94
N SER A 90 3.42 -11.92 -12.85
CA SER A 90 3.57 -10.76 -11.96
C SER A 90 2.61 -9.62 -12.35
N LEU A 91 2.83 -8.94 -13.48
CA LEU A 91 2.01 -7.78 -13.85
C LEU A 91 0.51 -8.10 -14.02
N PRO A 92 0.10 -9.24 -14.62
CA PRO A 92 -1.31 -9.62 -14.71
C PRO A 92 -1.99 -9.76 -13.34
N SER A 93 -1.25 -10.10 -12.27
CA SER A 93 -1.82 -10.20 -10.92
C SER A 93 -2.43 -8.88 -10.45
N ARG A 94 -1.93 -7.73 -10.90
CA ARG A 94 -2.49 -6.40 -10.59
C ARG A 94 -3.97 -6.32 -10.95
N GLU A 95 -4.35 -6.83 -12.11
CA GLU A 95 -5.73 -6.77 -12.60
C GLU A 95 -6.63 -7.76 -11.85
N ILE A 96 -6.11 -8.96 -11.56
CA ILE A 96 -6.83 -9.97 -10.76
C ILE A 96 -7.14 -9.40 -9.38
N ILE A 97 -6.17 -8.72 -8.77
CA ILE A 97 -6.33 -8.06 -7.46
C ILE A 97 -7.40 -6.97 -7.54
N ALA A 98 -7.31 -6.08 -8.54
CA ALA A 98 -8.31 -5.03 -8.73
C ALA A 98 -9.73 -5.60 -8.89
N ASN A 99 -9.89 -6.64 -9.70
CA ASN A 99 -11.17 -7.31 -9.88
C ASN A 99 -11.65 -8.05 -8.63
N SER A 100 -10.73 -8.60 -7.83
CA SER A 100 -11.07 -9.27 -6.57
C SER A 100 -11.66 -8.30 -5.56
N ILE A 101 -11.01 -7.13 -5.38
CA ILE A 101 -11.53 -6.04 -4.53
C ILE A 101 -12.90 -5.57 -5.03
N GLU A 102 -13.00 -5.25 -6.32
CA GLU A 102 -14.22 -4.76 -6.96
C GLU A 102 -15.38 -5.74 -6.76
N THR A 103 -15.13 -7.04 -6.96
CA THR A 103 -16.14 -8.10 -6.87
C THR A 103 -16.69 -8.21 -5.45
N VAL A 104 -15.83 -8.37 -4.43
CA VAL A 104 -16.29 -8.60 -3.05
C VAL A 104 -17.02 -7.38 -2.52
N MET A 105 -16.44 -6.19 -2.74
CA MET A 105 -17.02 -4.93 -2.28
C MET A 105 -18.38 -4.69 -2.96
N ASN A 106 -18.54 -4.95 -4.25
CA ASN A 106 -19.81 -4.78 -4.97
C ASN A 106 -20.87 -5.84 -4.70
N ALA A 107 -20.48 -7.09 -4.49
CA ALA A 107 -21.41 -8.16 -4.15
C ALA A 107 -22.03 -7.96 -2.76
N HIS A 108 -21.20 -7.60 -1.77
CA HIS A 108 -21.62 -7.53 -0.36
C HIS A 108 -22.06 -6.13 0.09
N LYS A 109 -21.98 -5.13 -0.78
CA LYS A 109 -22.45 -3.75 -0.53
C LYS A 109 -21.86 -3.10 0.73
N LEU A 110 -20.59 -3.38 1.04
CA LEU A 110 -19.86 -2.81 2.18
C LEU A 110 -19.74 -1.27 2.09
N ASP A 111 -19.82 -0.56 3.20
CA ASP A 111 -19.95 0.91 3.25
C ASP A 111 -18.65 1.66 3.02
N ALA A 112 -17.54 1.12 3.52
CA ALA A 112 -16.20 1.68 3.40
C ALA A 112 -15.16 0.54 3.43
N MET A 113 -13.91 0.85 3.14
CA MET A 113 -12.84 -0.14 3.04
C MET A 113 -11.55 0.31 3.73
N ILE A 114 -10.88 -0.63 4.40
CA ILE A 114 -9.46 -0.51 4.71
C ILE A 114 -8.72 -1.56 3.89
N ALA A 115 -7.69 -1.13 3.17
CA ALA A 115 -6.88 -1.99 2.31
C ALA A 115 -5.47 -2.15 2.89
N ILE A 116 -5.00 -3.39 2.94
CA ILE A 116 -3.73 -3.78 3.56
C ILE A 116 -2.77 -4.36 2.49
N PRO A 117 -2.23 -3.55 1.57
CA PRO A 117 -1.27 -4.02 0.59
C PRO A 117 0.15 -4.04 1.17
N ASN A 118 1.14 -4.43 0.36
CA ASN A 118 2.54 -4.13 0.71
C ASN A 118 3.51 -4.26 -0.49
N CYS A 119 3.37 -5.33 -1.28
CA CYS A 119 4.34 -5.70 -2.32
C CYS A 119 3.92 -5.19 -3.70
N ASP A 120 4.89 -5.21 -4.64
CA ASP A 120 4.94 -4.49 -5.92
C ASP A 120 3.57 -4.29 -6.61
N LYS A 121 2.99 -5.36 -7.19
CA LYS A 121 1.76 -5.28 -7.99
C LYS A 121 0.48 -5.22 -7.16
N ILE A 122 0.56 -5.55 -5.87
CA ILE A 122 -0.59 -5.62 -4.96
C ILE A 122 -1.08 -4.22 -4.60
N VAL A 123 -0.15 -3.29 -4.31
CA VAL A 123 -0.48 -1.90 -3.99
C VAL A 123 -1.32 -1.24 -5.10
N PRO A 124 -0.86 -1.15 -6.37
CA PRO A 124 -1.65 -0.55 -7.43
C PRO A 124 -2.92 -1.34 -7.76
N GLY A 125 -2.91 -2.67 -7.65
CA GLY A 125 -4.10 -3.50 -7.86
C GLY A 125 -5.22 -3.15 -6.86
N MET A 126 -4.88 -3.00 -5.58
CA MET A 126 -5.85 -2.59 -4.57
C MET A 126 -6.33 -1.14 -4.76
N ILE A 127 -5.44 -0.22 -5.17
CA ILE A 127 -5.82 1.18 -5.49
C ILE A 127 -6.81 1.22 -6.65
N MET A 128 -6.52 0.51 -7.74
CA MET A 128 -7.42 0.41 -8.90
C MET A 128 -8.77 -0.19 -8.50
N GLY A 129 -8.78 -1.27 -7.72
CA GLY A 129 -10.01 -1.86 -7.20
C GLY A 129 -10.82 -0.89 -6.33
N ALA A 130 -10.16 -0.13 -5.45
CA ALA A 130 -10.81 0.89 -4.63
C ALA A 130 -11.45 1.99 -5.49
N LEU A 131 -10.73 2.48 -6.52
CA LEU A 131 -11.24 3.50 -7.45
C LEU A 131 -12.46 3.04 -8.23
N ARG A 132 -12.51 1.76 -8.65
CA ARG A 132 -13.68 1.17 -9.32
C ARG A 132 -14.90 1.04 -8.40
N VAL A 133 -14.68 0.76 -7.11
CA VAL A 133 -15.75 0.67 -6.10
C VAL A 133 -16.24 2.06 -5.66
N ASN A 134 -15.32 3.02 -5.56
CA ASN A 134 -15.53 4.41 -5.19
C ASN A 134 -16.32 4.63 -3.87
N VAL A 135 -15.91 3.95 -2.81
CA VAL A 135 -16.39 4.17 -1.43
C VAL A 135 -15.28 4.80 -0.59
N PRO A 136 -15.55 5.30 0.63
CA PRO A 136 -14.51 5.77 1.51
C PRO A 136 -13.50 4.67 1.77
N THR A 137 -12.23 4.94 1.49
CA THR A 137 -11.16 3.94 1.55
C THR A 137 -9.92 4.52 2.20
N VAL A 138 -9.38 3.82 3.19
CA VAL A 138 -8.09 4.14 3.82
C VAL A 138 -7.11 3.01 3.52
N PHE A 139 -5.91 3.35 3.10
CA PHE A 139 -4.83 2.39 2.89
C PHE A 139 -3.88 2.37 4.08
N VAL A 140 -3.41 1.18 4.43
CA VAL A 140 -2.31 1.00 5.37
C VAL A 140 -1.47 -0.21 4.97
N SER A 141 -0.23 0.02 4.55
CA SER A 141 0.65 -1.05 4.09
C SER A 141 1.25 -1.84 5.25
N GLY A 142 1.70 -3.07 4.95
CA GLY A 142 2.46 -3.89 5.90
C GLY A 142 3.77 -3.25 6.38
N GLY A 143 4.33 -2.33 5.57
CA GLY A 143 5.57 -1.60 5.84
C GLY A 143 6.81 -2.27 5.23
N PRO A 144 7.89 -1.49 5.03
CA PRO A 144 9.19 -2.01 4.61
C PRO A 144 9.84 -2.88 5.69
N MET A 145 10.61 -3.88 5.26
CA MET A 145 11.52 -4.61 6.13
C MET A 145 12.74 -3.76 6.48
N ALA A 146 13.41 -4.09 7.59
CA ALA A 146 14.70 -3.49 7.91
C ALA A 146 15.77 -3.86 6.87
N LYS A 147 16.79 -3.01 6.68
CA LYS A 147 17.94 -3.40 5.86
C LYS A 147 18.77 -4.48 6.53
N GLY A 148 19.38 -5.34 5.72
CA GLY A 148 20.33 -6.35 6.15
C GLY A 148 21.72 -5.77 6.42
N TYR A 149 22.57 -6.59 7.02
CA TYR A 149 23.98 -6.27 7.22
C TYR A 149 24.86 -7.50 6.93
N THR A 150 25.99 -7.31 6.25
CA THR A 150 27.04 -8.35 6.21
C THR A 150 27.62 -8.56 7.61
N LYS A 151 28.38 -9.65 7.81
CA LYS A 151 29.16 -9.86 9.04
C LYS A 151 30.07 -8.69 9.42
N ASP A 152 30.60 -7.97 8.43
CA ASP A 152 31.49 -6.83 8.64
C ASP A 152 30.73 -5.51 8.89
N GLY A 153 29.39 -5.54 8.88
CA GLY A 153 28.53 -4.42 9.20
C GLY A 153 28.14 -3.53 8.01
N GLU A 154 28.42 -3.97 6.79
CA GLU A 154 28.01 -3.22 5.59
C GLU A 154 26.51 -3.41 5.32
N PRO A 155 25.75 -2.34 5.04
CA PRO A 155 24.32 -2.44 4.76
C PRO A 155 24.07 -3.16 3.43
N ILE A 156 23.15 -4.12 3.44
CA ILE A 156 22.78 -4.92 2.27
C ILE A 156 21.26 -5.05 2.15
N ASP A 157 20.82 -5.43 0.95
CA ASP A 157 19.43 -5.63 0.59
C ASP A 157 19.28 -6.67 -0.54
N LEU A 158 18.06 -6.84 -1.03
CA LEU A 158 17.75 -7.77 -2.12
C LEU A 158 18.53 -7.46 -3.42
N ALA A 159 18.77 -6.18 -3.75
CA ALA A 159 19.57 -5.86 -4.93
C ALA A 159 21.02 -6.30 -4.75
N THR A 160 21.56 -6.17 -3.54
CA THR A 160 22.88 -6.69 -3.20
C THR A 160 22.97 -8.20 -3.41
N ALA A 161 21.93 -8.95 -3.04
CA ALA A 161 21.88 -10.41 -3.27
C ALA A 161 21.89 -10.76 -4.77
N PHE A 162 21.15 -10.02 -5.61
CA PHE A 162 21.20 -10.21 -7.06
C PHE A 162 22.60 -9.89 -7.65
N GLU A 163 23.23 -8.82 -7.20
CA GLU A 163 24.59 -8.47 -7.63
C GLU A 163 25.64 -9.50 -7.17
N ALA A 164 25.45 -10.08 -5.98
CA ALA A 164 26.34 -11.10 -5.42
C ALA A 164 26.42 -12.35 -6.31
N VAL A 165 25.31 -12.75 -6.96
CA VAL A 165 25.32 -13.86 -7.93
C VAL A 165 26.30 -13.57 -9.06
N GLY A 166 26.27 -12.37 -9.63
CA GLY A 166 27.20 -11.97 -10.70
C GLY A 166 28.65 -11.93 -10.24
N LYS A 167 28.91 -11.45 -9.01
CA LYS A 167 30.25 -11.47 -8.41
C LYS A 167 30.78 -12.88 -8.17
N PHE A 168 29.90 -13.80 -7.76
CA PHE A 168 30.27 -15.20 -7.54
C PHE A 168 30.62 -15.88 -8.88
N GLU A 169 29.82 -15.67 -9.92
CA GLU A 169 30.11 -16.18 -11.27
C GLU A 169 31.42 -15.61 -11.85
N ALA A 170 31.76 -14.37 -11.50
CA ALA A 170 33.04 -13.74 -11.86
C ALA A 170 34.24 -14.21 -11.00
N GLY A 171 34.01 -14.99 -9.95
CA GLY A 171 35.05 -15.43 -9.01
C GLY A 171 35.56 -14.33 -8.08
N GLU A 172 34.79 -13.25 -7.90
CA GLU A 172 35.13 -12.11 -7.03
C GLU A 172 34.75 -12.36 -5.56
N ILE A 173 33.79 -13.24 -5.31
CA ILE A 173 33.39 -13.68 -3.96
C ILE A 173 33.33 -15.21 -3.88
N THR A 174 33.45 -15.73 -2.67
CA THR A 174 33.33 -17.14 -2.32
C THR A 174 31.87 -17.57 -2.14
N GLU A 175 31.63 -18.88 -2.14
CA GLU A 175 30.30 -19.44 -1.83
C GLU A 175 29.85 -19.11 -0.40
N GLU A 176 30.80 -19.03 0.54
CA GLU A 176 30.56 -18.64 1.94
C GLU A 176 30.09 -17.17 2.03
N GLU A 177 30.71 -16.27 1.27
CA GLU A 177 30.29 -14.86 1.19
C GLU A 177 28.94 -14.71 0.51
N LEU A 178 28.67 -15.46 -0.57
CA LEU A 178 27.36 -15.46 -1.22
C LEU A 178 26.26 -15.94 -0.26
N THR A 179 26.52 -17.03 0.48
CA THR A 179 25.60 -17.56 1.48
C THR A 179 25.38 -16.57 2.63
N ASP A 180 26.41 -15.82 3.04
CA ASP A 180 26.27 -14.76 4.05
C ASP A 180 25.30 -13.67 3.60
N ILE A 181 25.41 -13.24 2.33
CA ILE A 181 24.51 -12.24 1.75
C ILE A 181 23.09 -12.79 1.66
N GLU A 182 22.91 -14.03 1.20
CA GLU A 182 21.59 -14.71 1.16
C GLU A 182 20.91 -14.70 2.54
N CYS A 183 21.64 -15.09 3.58
CA CYS A 183 21.10 -15.21 4.94
C CYS A 183 20.71 -13.86 5.57
N ASN A 184 21.37 -12.77 5.16
CA ASN A 184 21.28 -11.50 5.87
C ASN A 184 20.60 -10.36 5.08
N ALA A 185 20.43 -10.48 3.76
CA ALA A 185 19.88 -9.41 2.91
C ALA A 185 18.42 -9.04 3.24
N CYS A 186 17.61 -10.01 3.68
CA CYS A 186 16.19 -9.84 4.00
C CYS A 186 15.90 -10.32 5.44
N PRO A 187 16.24 -9.53 6.47
CA PRO A 187 16.29 -10.00 7.86
C PRO A 187 14.92 -10.15 8.56
N SER A 188 13.84 -9.62 7.97
CA SER A 188 12.51 -9.61 8.60
C SER A 188 11.38 -9.62 7.57
N GLY A 189 10.13 -9.73 8.05
CA GLY A 189 8.96 -9.46 7.23
C GLY A 189 8.86 -7.98 6.82
N GLY A 190 8.20 -7.75 5.68
CA GLY A 190 7.98 -6.42 5.09
C GLY A 190 8.21 -6.40 3.58
N SER A 191 7.90 -5.28 2.91
CA SER A 191 8.35 -5.05 1.53
C SER A 191 9.88 -4.88 1.51
N CYS A 192 10.50 -4.97 0.32
CA CYS A 192 11.95 -4.72 0.16
C CYS A 192 12.39 -3.45 0.91
N SER A 193 13.64 -3.37 1.40
CA SER A 193 14.11 -2.23 2.21
C SER A 193 14.47 -0.96 1.41
N GLY A 194 14.75 -1.10 0.11
CA GLY A 194 15.09 -0.01 -0.82
C GLY A 194 13.89 0.63 -1.53
N MET A 195 14.12 1.70 -2.29
CA MET A 195 13.13 2.41 -3.12
C MET A 195 12.80 1.67 -4.43
N PHE A 196 12.42 0.40 -4.30
CA PHE A 196 11.83 -0.38 -5.40
C PHE A 196 10.33 -0.11 -5.49
N THR A 197 9.64 -0.72 -6.47
CA THR A 197 8.23 -0.40 -6.76
C THR A 197 7.33 -0.50 -5.53
N ALA A 198 7.53 -1.50 -4.66
CA ALA A 198 6.73 -1.66 -3.45
C ALA A 198 6.80 -0.40 -2.54
N ASN A 199 8.00 0.09 -2.24
CA ASN A 199 8.17 1.27 -1.40
C ASN A 199 7.85 2.57 -2.13
N SER A 200 8.14 2.66 -3.43
CA SER A 200 7.67 3.78 -4.23
C SER A 200 6.15 3.88 -4.10
N MET A 201 5.40 2.84 -4.45
CA MET A 201 3.94 2.85 -4.34
C MET A 201 3.43 3.06 -2.91
N ASN A 202 4.07 2.49 -1.89
CA ASN A 202 3.68 2.71 -0.49
C ASN A 202 3.86 4.17 -0.05
N THR A 203 4.94 4.84 -0.48
CA THR A 203 5.16 6.26 -0.27
C THR A 203 4.19 7.11 -1.10
N LEU A 204 3.89 6.72 -2.33
CA LEU A 204 2.91 7.42 -3.17
C LEU A 204 1.51 7.37 -2.58
N MET A 205 1.13 6.34 -1.83
CA MET A 205 -0.15 6.34 -1.10
C MET A 205 -0.25 7.49 -0.08
N GLU A 206 0.84 7.87 0.58
CA GLU A 206 0.87 9.06 1.44
C GLU A 206 0.76 10.34 0.61
N ALA A 207 1.55 10.44 -0.47
CA ALA A 207 1.56 11.62 -1.34
C ALA A 207 0.22 11.89 -2.03
N MET A 208 -0.53 10.83 -2.34
CA MET A 208 -1.89 10.89 -2.89
C MET A 208 -2.95 11.23 -1.83
N GLY A 209 -2.60 11.17 -0.53
CA GLY A 209 -3.54 11.41 0.56
C GLY A 209 -4.45 10.22 0.90
N ILE A 210 -4.21 9.02 0.36
CA ILE A 210 -5.05 7.84 0.62
C ILE A 210 -4.54 6.96 1.77
N ALA A 211 -3.32 7.23 2.26
CA ALA A 211 -2.74 6.61 3.45
C ALA A 211 -2.27 7.68 4.45
N LEU A 212 -2.27 7.30 5.72
CA LEU A 212 -1.85 8.18 6.82
C LEU A 212 -0.32 8.38 6.83
N PRO A 213 0.18 9.51 7.38
CA PRO A 213 1.61 9.77 7.50
C PRO A 213 2.38 8.63 8.19
N GLY A 214 3.52 8.25 7.60
CA GLY A 214 4.38 7.16 8.05
C GLY A 214 4.10 5.82 7.36
N ASN A 215 3.07 5.72 6.52
CA ASN A 215 2.70 4.50 5.81
C ASN A 215 3.82 3.90 4.95
N GLY A 216 4.58 4.70 4.24
CA GLY A 216 5.66 4.30 3.36
C GLY A 216 6.98 4.01 4.09
N THR A 217 7.19 4.54 5.29
CA THR A 217 8.53 4.57 5.91
C THR A 217 8.64 3.78 7.22
N ILE A 218 7.59 3.71 8.04
CA ILE A 218 7.67 3.00 9.34
C ILE A 218 7.91 1.51 9.11
N LEU A 219 8.90 0.91 9.75
CA LEU A 219 9.23 -0.50 9.51
C LEU A 219 8.07 -1.45 9.87
N ALA A 220 7.93 -2.54 9.11
CA ALA A 220 7.06 -3.64 9.44
C ALA A 220 7.44 -4.27 10.79
N LEU A 221 6.46 -4.91 11.45
CA LEU A 221 6.67 -5.63 12.72
C LEU A 221 7.21 -4.76 13.87
N THR A 222 6.95 -3.45 13.84
CA THR A 222 7.25 -2.50 14.92
C THR A 222 6.00 -2.05 15.66
N THR A 223 6.16 -1.58 16.89
CA THR A 223 5.05 -1.02 17.70
C THR A 223 4.45 0.21 17.03
N GLU A 224 5.29 1.04 16.41
CA GLU A 224 4.92 2.24 15.67
C GLU A 224 4.01 1.90 14.49
N ARG A 225 4.33 0.82 13.77
CA ARG A 225 3.50 0.30 12.66
C ARG A 225 2.18 -0.26 13.17
N GLU A 226 2.19 -0.92 14.32
CA GLU A 226 0.96 -1.41 14.94
C GLU A 226 -0.01 -0.27 15.31
N GLU A 227 0.52 0.82 15.86
CA GLU A 227 -0.27 2.02 16.14
C GLU A 227 -0.79 2.68 14.86
N LEU A 228 -0.02 2.67 13.76
CA LEU A 228 -0.51 3.15 12.47
C LEU A 228 -1.71 2.34 11.96
N TYR A 229 -1.70 1.00 12.12
CA TYR A 229 -2.85 0.16 11.78
C TYR A 229 -4.10 0.57 12.55
N ARG A 230 -3.96 0.80 13.85
CA ARG A 230 -5.07 1.23 14.71
C ARG A 230 -5.58 2.61 14.32
N LYS A 231 -4.68 3.56 14.03
CA LYS A 231 -5.05 4.90 13.52
C LYS A 231 -5.82 4.81 12.20
N ALA A 232 -5.36 4.00 11.25
CA ALA A 232 -6.04 3.81 9.97
C ALA A 232 -7.44 3.18 10.15
N ALA A 233 -7.54 2.17 11.02
CA ALA A 233 -8.80 1.52 11.36
C ALA A 233 -9.80 2.48 12.03
N ARG A 234 -9.35 3.36 12.93
CA ARG A 234 -10.19 4.43 13.50
C ARG A 234 -10.61 5.42 12.43
N ARG A 235 -9.69 5.85 11.56
CA ARG A 235 -9.95 6.83 10.51
C ARG A 235 -11.04 6.37 9.53
N VAL A 236 -11.00 5.13 9.06
CA VAL A 236 -12.05 4.62 8.16
C VAL A 236 -13.40 4.56 8.86
N CYS A 237 -13.44 4.21 10.15
CA CYS A 237 -14.67 4.19 10.93
C CYS A 237 -15.22 5.60 11.17
N GLU A 238 -14.36 6.56 11.52
CA GLU A 238 -14.72 7.97 11.66
C GLU A 238 -15.43 8.48 10.42
N ILE A 239 -14.87 8.21 9.24
CA ILE A 239 -15.46 8.60 7.94
C ILE A 239 -16.79 7.88 7.70
N ALA A 240 -16.85 6.56 7.92
CA ALA A 240 -18.05 5.76 7.70
C ALA A 240 -19.23 6.17 8.61
N LEU A 241 -18.94 6.72 9.79
CA LEU A 241 -19.94 7.15 10.78
C LEU A 241 -20.46 8.58 10.56
N MET A 242 -19.89 9.37 9.64
CA MET A 242 -20.29 10.77 9.42
C MET A 242 -21.68 10.93 8.76
N GLY A 243 -22.31 9.82 8.34
CA GLY A 243 -23.50 9.82 7.51
C GLY A 243 -23.16 9.96 6.02
N GLU A 244 -24.06 9.46 5.16
CA GLU A 244 -23.79 9.23 3.74
C GLU A 244 -23.37 10.50 2.96
N GLU A 245 -24.02 11.63 3.24
CA GLU A 245 -23.71 12.90 2.60
C GLU A 245 -22.26 13.33 2.87
N LYS A 246 -21.82 13.28 4.14
CA LYS A 246 -20.47 13.68 4.54
C LYS A 246 -19.43 12.62 4.20
N SER A 247 -19.73 11.34 4.38
CA SER A 247 -18.80 10.26 4.08
C SER A 247 -18.48 10.18 2.59
N SER A 248 -19.45 10.49 1.72
CA SER A 248 -19.25 10.51 0.27
C SER A 248 -18.19 11.52 -0.21
N LEU A 249 -17.95 12.59 0.57
CA LEU A 249 -16.85 13.54 0.29
C LEU A 249 -15.48 12.86 0.35
N TYR A 250 -15.35 11.81 1.15
CA TYR A 250 -14.13 11.01 1.32
C TYR A 250 -14.13 9.74 0.45
N ASN A 251 -15.04 9.61 -0.52
CA ASN A 251 -14.92 8.58 -1.54
C ASN A 251 -13.55 8.70 -2.23
N VAL A 252 -12.92 7.57 -2.50
CA VAL A 252 -11.51 7.56 -2.93
C VAL A 252 -11.24 8.40 -4.18
N ARG A 253 -12.18 8.56 -5.12
CA ARG A 253 -12.00 9.43 -6.30
C ARG A 253 -11.97 10.93 -5.99
N ASN A 254 -12.55 11.35 -4.87
CA ASN A 254 -12.50 12.76 -4.44
C ASN A 254 -11.13 13.11 -3.84
N ILE A 255 -10.46 12.14 -3.21
CA ILE A 255 -9.12 12.26 -2.63
C ILE A 255 -8.07 12.05 -3.73
N LEU A 256 -8.14 10.91 -4.41
CA LEU A 256 -7.27 10.51 -5.51
C LEU A 256 -7.80 11.11 -6.81
N ASN A 257 -7.59 12.42 -6.95
CA ASN A 257 -7.95 13.24 -8.10
C ASN A 257 -6.69 13.69 -8.88
N GLU A 258 -6.84 14.65 -9.80
CA GLU A 258 -5.71 15.15 -10.60
C GLU A 258 -4.56 15.70 -9.76
N ASN A 259 -4.87 16.43 -8.68
CA ASN A 259 -3.86 16.99 -7.79
C ASN A 259 -3.08 15.89 -7.06
N ALA A 260 -3.79 14.86 -6.58
CA ALA A 260 -3.15 13.70 -5.93
C ALA A 260 -2.21 12.96 -6.89
N ILE A 261 -2.60 12.76 -8.15
CA ILE A 261 -1.74 12.12 -9.16
C ILE A 261 -0.50 12.96 -9.45
N ARG A 262 -0.66 14.29 -9.57
CA ARG A 262 0.48 15.21 -9.76
C ARG A 262 1.43 15.20 -8.56
N ASN A 263 0.89 15.23 -7.34
CA ASN A 263 1.66 15.12 -6.10
C ASN A 263 2.43 13.80 -6.04
N ALA A 264 1.78 12.69 -6.39
CA ALA A 264 2.41 11.39 -6.44
C ALA A 264 3.64 11.41 -7.36
N PHE A 265 3.49 11.84 -8.61
CA PHE A 265 4.64 11.91 -9.54
C PHE A 265 5.73 12.88 -9.08
N ALA A 266 5.36 14.00 -8.44
CA ALA A 266 6.36 14.91 -7.89
C ALA A 266 7.16 14.22 -6.77
N VAL A 267 6.50 13.55 -5.83
CA VAL A 267 7.17 12.83 -4.73
C VAL A 267 8.01 11.65 -5.28
N ASP A 268 7.49 10.94 -6.28
CA ASP A 268 8.20 9.84 -6.94
C ASP A 268 9.56 10.30 -7.51
N MET A 269 9.55 11.43 -8.23
CA MET A 269 10.76 12.02 -8.82
C MET A 269 11.73 12.53 -7.74
N ALA A 270 11.19 13.09 -6.65
CA ALA A 270 11.99 13.61 -5.55
C ALA A 270 12.73 12.50 -4.78
N MET A 271 12.18 11.29 -4.75
CA MET A 271 12.74 10.14 -4.04
C MET A 271 13.42 9.12 -4.95
N GLY A 272 13.45 9.37 -6.27
CA GLY A 272 14.06 8.45 -7.23
C GLY A 272 13.31 7.11 -7.32
N GLY A 273 11.97 7.18 -7.37
CA GLY A 273 11.11 6.00 -7.44
C GLY A 273 11.32 5.12 -8.66
N SER A 274 10.81 3.89 -8.58
CA SER A 274 10.90 2.87 -9.63
C SER A 274 10.25 3.33 -10.93
N SER A 275 10.84 3.05 -12.09
CA SER A 275 10.20 3.35 -13.39
C SER A 275 8.85 2.64 -13.59
N ASN A 276 8.58 1.54 -12.86
CA ASN A 276 7.29 0.86 -12.87
C ASN A 276 6.14 1.76 -12.35
N THR A 277 6.44 2.77 -11.53
CA THR A 277 5.42 3.72 -11.06
C THR A 277 4.75 4.43 -12.22
N VAL A 278 5.44 4.67 -13.34
CA VAL A 278 4.84 5.23 -14.56
C VAL A 278 3.68 4.36 -15.05
N LEU A 279 3.90 3.04 -15.16
CA LEU A 279 2.87 2.10 -15.61
C LEU A 279 1.69 2.02 -14.62
N HIS A 280 2.00 2.02 -13.32
CA HIS A 280 1.00 1.90 -12.27
C HIS A 280 0.17 3.17 -12.11
N MET A 281 0.82 4.32 -12.04
CA MET A 281 0.16 5.62 -11.89
C MET A 281 -0.65 6.02 -13.11
N LEU A 282 -0.24 5.64 -14.34
CA LEU A 282 -1.09 5.83 -15.52
C LEU A 282 -2.35 4.96 -15.47
N ALA A 283 -2.25 3.71 -14.99
CA ALA A 283 -3.41 2.86 -14.79
C ALA A 283 -4.34 3.42 -13.70
N ILE A 284 -3.77 3.87 -12.59
CA ILE A 284 -4.49 4.53 -11.49
C ILE A 284 -5.17 5.82 -11.99
N ALA A 285 -4.48 6.66 -12.76
CA ALA A 285 -5.05 7.89 -13.34
C ALA A 285 -6.25 7.59 -14.23
N LYS A 286 -6.18 6.52 -15.03
CA LYS A 286 -7.31 6.06 -15.85
C LYS A 286 -8.51 5.63 -15.00
N GLU A 287 -8.29 4.84 -13.94
CA GLU A 287 -9.36 4.40 -13.02
C GLU A 287 -9.95 5.55 -12.18
N ALA A 288 -9.14 6.59 -11.94
CA ALA A 288 -9.53 7.83 -11.30
C ALA A 288 -10.20 8.84 -12.26
N GLU A 289 -10.32 8.51 -13.55
CA GLU A 289 -10.92 9.36 -14.58
C GLU A 289 -10.17 10.70 -14.77
N VAL A 290 -8.85 10.67 -14.59
CA VAL A 290 -7.96 11.83 -14.76
C VAL A 290 -7.20 11.73 -16.08
N ASP A 291 -7.26 12.79 -16.89
CA ASP A 291 -6.45 12.90 -18.10
C ASP A 291 -5.00 13.24 -17.75
N PHE A 292 -4.18 12.20 -17.59
CA PHE A 292 -2.77 12.31 -17.28
C PHE A 292 -1.95 11.44 -18.24
N ASN A 293 -0.99 12.04 -18.93
CA ASN A 293 -0.23 11.39 -20.00
C ASN A 293 1.28 11.44 -19.73
N LEU A 294 2.06 10.67 -20.50
CA LEU A 294 3.52 10.63 -20.40
C LEU A 294 4.18 12.02 -20.53
N LYS A 295 3.60 12.93 -21.32
CA LYS A 295 4.10 14.31 -21.48
C LYS A 295 4.04 15.12 -20.18
N ASP A 296 3.08 14.81 -19.31
CA ASP A 296 2.88 15.50 -18.03
C ASP A 296 3.99 15.11 -17.05
N ILE A 297 4.40 13.83 -17.07
CA ILE A 297 5.55 13.32 -16.32
C ILE A 297 6.84 14.09 -16.69
N ASN A 298 7.08 14.28 -17.99
CA ASN A 298 8.24 15.04 -18.46
C ASN A 298 8.22 16.50 -17.98
N SER A 299 7.03 17.08 -17.80
CA SER A 299 6.88 18.46 -17.32
C SER A 299 7.19 18.55 -15.83
N ILE A 300 6.76 17.55 -15.03
CA ILE A 300 7.08 17.45 -13.59
C ILE A 300 8.57 17.20 -13.38
N SER A 301 9.15 16.24 -14.10
CA SER A 301 10.56 15.84 -13.98
C SER A 301 11.54 17.00 -14.24
N LYS A 302 11.19 17.96 -15.10
CA LYS A 302 12.01 19.15 -15.36
C LYS A 302 12.09 20.13 -14.19
N ARG A 303 11.15 20.07 -13.24
CA ARG A 303 11.06 20.99 -12.10
C ARG A 303 11.50 20.33 -10.80
N VAL A 304 11.19 19.05 -10.64
CA VAL A 304 11.45 18.32 -9.40
C VAL A 304 12.89 17.81 -9.36
N SER A 305 13.60 18.17 -8.31
CA SER A 305 14.94 17.64 -8.02
C SER A 305 14.87 16.31 -7.28
N HIS A 306 15.76 15.37 -7.62
CA HIS A 306 15.97 14.15 -6.84
C HIS A 306 16.73 14.47 -5.54
N ILE A 307 16.01 14.51 -4.41
CA ILE A 307 16.52 14.98 -3.11
C ILE A 307 16.72 13.87 -2.07
N ALA A 308 15.98 12.77 -2.16
CA ALA A 308 16.09 11.64 -1.23
C ALA A 308 16.66 10.42 -1.96
N LYS A 309 18.00 10.30 -1.94
CA LYS A 309 18.70 9.17 -2.56
C LYS A 309 18.65 7.95 -1.65
N ILE A 310 17.98 6.90 -2.11
CA ILE A 310 17.75 5.65 -1.40
C ILE A 310 18.21 4.53 -2.32
N SER A 311 18.67 3.39 -1.79
CA SER A 311 18.96 2.18 -2.58
C SER A 311 17.83 1.93 -3.58
N PRO A 312 18.12 1.73 -4.88
CA PRO A 312 19.44 1.46 -5.47
C PRO A 312 20.27 2.72 -5.80
N SER A 313 19.72 3.93 -5.71
CA SER A 313 20.44 5.18 -6.05
C SER A 313 21.60 5.50 -5.09
N LEU A 314 21.46 5.12 -3.82
CA LEU A 314 22.51 5.20 -2.81
C LEU A 314 22.41 3.98 -1.90
N SER A 315 23.27 2.99 -2.13
CA SER A 315 23.22 1.67 -1.48
C SER A 315 23.28 1.68 0.05
N THR A 316 23.76 2.75 0.66
CA THR A 316 23.90 2.87 2.13
C THR A 316 22.64 3.37 2.83
N VAL A 317 21.66 3.88 2.08
CA VAL A 317 20.43 4.49 2.61
C VAL A 317 19.21 3.67 2.19
N HIS A 318 18.37 3.33 3.17
CA HIS A 318 17.15 2.53 2.98
C HIS A 318 15.94 3.24 3.59
N MET A 319 14.74 2.68 3.44
CA MET A 319 13.51 3.32 3.92
C MET A 319 13.52 3.64 5.42
N GLN A 320 14.14 2.80 6.25
CA GLN A 320 14.29 3.07 7.68
C GLN A 320 15.08 4.36 7.97
N ASP A 321 16.04 4.74 7.11
CA ASP A 321 16.83 5.95 7.30
C ASP A 321 16.01 7.19 6.93
N ILE A 322 15.11 7.06 5.94
CA ILE A 322 14.14 8.09 5.58
C ILE A 322 13.12 8.29 6.71
N ASP A 323 12.63 7.21 7.31
CA ASP A 323 11.74 7.28 8.46
C ASP A 323 12.37 8.09 9.61
N ARG A 324 13.62 7.76 9.96
CA ARG A 324 14.41 8.48 10.97
C ARG A 324 14.66 9.94 10.62
N ALA A 325 14.72 10.28 9.34
CA ALA A 325 14.87 11.65 8.86
C ALA A 325 13.55 12.45 8.83
N GLY A 326 12.43 11.85 9.24
CA GLY A 326 11.10 12.48 9.30
C GLY A 326 10.11 11.97 8.26
N GLY A 327 10.44 10.90 7.54
CA GLY A 327 9.55 10.20 6.62
C GLY A 327 9.17 10.98 5.36
N VAL A 328 8.12 10.53 4.69
CA VAL A 328 7.55 11.21 3.50
C VAL A 328 7.16 12.67 3.78
N PRO A 329 6.59 13.03 4.95
CA PRO A 329 6.29 14.43 5.26
C PRO A 329 7.53 15.34 5.22
N ALA A 330 8.69 14.87 5.68
CA ALA A 330 9.93 15.65 5.59
C ALA A 330 10.40 15.85 4.14
N VAL A 331 10.23 14.84 3.29
CA VAL A 331 10.53 14.95 1.86
C VAL A 331 9.61 15.99 1.20
N MET A 332 8.30 15.91 1.42
CA MET A 332 7.33 16.87 0.87
C MET A 332 7.59 18.30 1.36
N HIS A 333 7.99 18.45 2.63
CA HIS A 333 8.39 19.75 3.19
C HIS A 333 9.62 20.33 2.50
N GLU A 334 10.67 19.52 2.27
CA GLU A 334 11.87 19.96 1.56
C GLU A 334 11.63 20.23 0.07
N MET A 335 10.69 19.53 -0.57
CA MET A 335 10.24 19.86 -1.92
C MET A 335 9.57 21.23 -1.95
N ASN A 336 8.64 21.50 -1.03
CA ASN A 336 7.89 22.76 -0.96
C ASN A 336 8.80 23.98 -0.72
N LYS A 337 9.93 23.81 -0.01
CA LYS A 337 10.94 24.87 0.14
C LYS A 337 11.68 25.20 -1.16
N ARG A 338 11.76 24.25 -2.10
CA ARG A 338 12.53 24.37 -3.34
C ARG A 338 11.66 24.81 -4.52
N GLY A 339 10.35 24.73 -4.39
CA GLY A 339 9.37 25.20 -5.36
C GLY A 339 7.95 24.75 -5.00
N ASP A 340 6.96 25.24 -5.74
CA ASP A 340 5.55 24.93 -5.53
C ASP A 340 5.13 23.64 -6.25
N ASP A 341 5.91 22.55 -6.09
CA ASP A 341 5.67 21.27 -6.78
C ASP A 341 4.72 20.33 -6.00
N ILE A 342 4.30 20.70 -4.78
CA ILE A 342 3.35 19.95 -3.96
C ILE A 342 2.06 20.76 -3.77
N LEU A 343 0.93 20.15 -4.11
CA LEU A 343 -0.42 20.71 -3.98
C LEU A 343 -0.98 20.32 -2.60
N LEU A 344 -0.62 21.09 -1.57
CA LEU A 344 -0.93 20.80 -0.16
C LEU A 344 -2.42 20.93 0.20
N ASP A 345 -3.21 21.67 -0.58
CA ASP A 345 -4.65 21.89 -0.32
C ASP A 345 -5.53 20.69 -0.75
N ASN A 346 -4.94 19.61 -1.26
CA ASN A 346 -5.69 18.42 -1.64
C ASN A 346 -6.27 17.72 -0.40
N LEU A 347 -7.52 17.26 -0.49
CA LEU A 347 -8.14 16.48 0.57
C LEU A 347 -7.37 15.17 0.79
N THR A 348 -7.24 14.75 2.06
CA THR A 348 -6.60 13.49 2.51
C THR A 348 -7.50 12.76 3.52
#